data_AF-A0A1L5BML2-F1
#
_entry.id   AF-A0A1L5BML2-F1
#
_cell.length_a   1.000
_cell.length_b   1.000
_cell.length_c   1.000
_cell.angle_alpha   90.00
_cell.angle_beta   90.00
_cell.angle_gamma   90.00
#
_symmetry.space_group_name_H-M   'P 1'
#
loop_
_entity.id
_entity.type
_entity.pdbx_description
1 polymer ?
#
loop_
_entity_poly.entity_id
_entity_poly.type
_entity_poly.pdbx_seq_one_letter_code
_entity_poly.pdbx_strand_id
1 'polypeptide(L)'
;MPEAYELTAPDGMAIDQDLLAEATPVFKELGLSNDQANTILPVAKSLMDKTRDATVQGMIDAGNQQRKAWLDEAKADAEIGGNNWDGSLHNAAKALDALGHPEGSPFRQALNETGFGNHPEFIRIFAGLGARIGEDGDFVRADAGAKVDVPLEKRLYPND
;
A
#
# COMPACT_ATOMS: atom_id res chain seq x y z
N MET A 1 -4.12 0.64 -51.78
CA MET A 1 -3.83 1.25 -50.48
C MET A 1 -5.14 1.75 -49.88
N PRO A 2 -5.49 1.40 -48.64
CA PRO A 2 -6.73 1.85 -48.02
C PRO A 2 -6.70 3.33 -47.66
N GLU A 3 -7.84 4.02 -47.81
CA GLU A 3 -8.01 5.40 -47.29
C GLU A 3 -8.15 5.42 -45.77
N ALA A 4 -8.74 4.36 -45.20
CA ALA A 4 -8.84 4.08 -43.77
C ALA A 4 -8.54 2.59 -43.51
N TYR A 5 -7.85 2.30 -42.40
CA TYR A 5 -7.53 0.91 -42.04
C TYR A 5 -8.66 0.28 -41.23
N GLU A 6 -9.14 -0.87 -41.70
CA GLU A 6 -10.11 -1.71 -41.00
C GLU A 6 -9.34 -2.73 -40.16
N LEU A 7 -9.10 -2.37 -38.91
CA LEU A 7 -8.34 -3.16 -37.95
C LEU A 7 -9.28 -3.98 -37.08
N THR A 8 -8.99 -5.28 -36.98
CA THR A 8 -9.68 -6.21 -36.09
C THR A 8 -8.87 -6.33 -34.81
N ALA A 9 -9.41 -5.77 -33.73
CA ALA A 9 -8.76 -5.83 -32.43
C ALA A 9 -8.66 -7.30 -31.96
N PRO A 10 -7.47 -7.78 -31.57
CA PRO A 10 -7.33 -9.06 -30.89
C PRO A 10 -8.11 -9.07 -29.57
N ASP A 11 -8.51 -10.27 -29.11
CA ASP A 11 -9.26 -10.42 -27.85
C ASP A 11 -8.56 -9.71 -26.68
N GLY A 12 -9.33 -8.89 -25.94
CA GLY A 12 -8.85 -8.15 -24.78
C GLY A 12 -7.90 -6.99 -25.11
N MET A 13 -7.72 -6.63 -26.40
CA MET A 13 -7.03 -5.41 -26.83
C MET A 13 -8.06 -4.36 -27.25
N ALA A 14 -7.96 -3.16 -26.68
CA ALA A 14 -8.63 -2.00 -27.24
C ALA A 14 -7.68 -1.32 -28.23
N ILE A 15 -8.19 -0.94 -29.40
CA ILE A 15 -7.43 -0.10 -30.33
C ILE A 15 -7.57 1.34 -29.86
N ASP A 16 -6.48 1.86 -29.31
CA ASP A 16 -6.35 3.27 -28.97
C ASP A 16 -6.44 4.11 -30.25
N GLN A 17 -7.40 5.04 -30.27
CA GLN A 17 -7.71 5.83 -31.46
C GLN A 17 -6.63 6.88 -31.76
N ASP A 18 -5.95 7.38 -30.73
CA ASP A 18 -4.86 8.35 -30.91
C ASP A 18 -3.64 7.62 -31.48
N LEU A 19 -3.31 6.45 -30.94
CA LEU A 19 -2.26 5.61 -31.50
C LEU A 19 -2.57 5.15 -32.93
N LEU A 20 -3.84 4.85 -33.25
CA LEU A 20 -4.26 4.53 -34.61
C LEU A 20 -4.10 5.72 -35.56
N ALA A 21 -4.44 6.94 -35.11
CA ALA A 21 -4.25 8.15 -35.89
C ALA A 21 -2.76 8.40 -36.20
N GLU A 22 -1.87 8.11 -35.23
CA GLU A 22 -0.41 8.16 -35.42
C GLU A 22 0.12 7.05 -36.35
N ALA A 23 -0.42 5.84 -36.25
CA ALA A 23 0.02 4.70 -37.07
C ALA A 23 -0.48 4.75 -38.52
N THR A 24 -1.66 5.32 -38.76
CA THR A 24 -2.30 5.41 -40.09
C THR A 24 -1.41 6.03 -41.18
N PRO A 25 -0.75 7.19 -41.00
CA PRO A 25 0.14 7.74 -42.02
C PRO A 25 1.35 6.83 -42.29
N VAL A 26 1.90 6.19 -41.25
CA VAL A 26 3.02 5.24 -41.39
C VAL A 26 2.61 4.02 -42.22
N PHE A 27 1.44 3.45 -41.93
CA PHE A 27 0.92 2.33 -42.70
C PHE A 27 0.67 2.71 -44.17
N LYS A 28 0.16 3.92 -44.43
CA LYS A 28 -0.01 4.45 -45.80
C LYS A 28 1.33 4.63 -46.52
N GLU A 29 2.33 5.22 -45.86
CA GLU A 29 3.67 5.40 -46.43
C GLU A 29 4.32 4.05 -46.80
N LEU A 30 4.14 3.04 -45.95
CA LEU A 30 4.61 1.67 -46.19
C LEU A 30 3.74 0.88 -47.18
N GLY A 31 2.62 1.45 -47.64
CA GLY A 31 1.73 0.84 -48.62
C GLY A 31 1.02 -0.42 -48.14
N LEU A 32 0.80 -0.57 -46.82
CA LEU A 32 0.23 -1.78 -46.24
C LEU A 32 -1.24 -2.00 -46.70
N SER A 33 -1.62 -3.26 -46.89
CA SER A 33 -3.02 -3.67 -46.99
C SER A 33 -3.65 -3.79 -45.60
N ASN A 34 -4.99 -3.86 -45.53
CA ASN A 34 -5.69 -4.15 -44.26
C ASN A 34 -5.23 -5.47 -43.65
N ASP A 35 -5.08 -6.53 -44.44
CA ASP A 35 -4.61 -7.83 -43.94
C ASP A 35 -3.19 -7.71 -43.35
N GLN A 36 -2.29 -6.98 -44.01
CA GLN A 36 -0.93 -6.76 -43.53
C GLN A 36 -0.89 -5.89 -42.26
N ALA A 37 -1.77 -4.90 -42.13
CA ALA A 37 -1.87 -4.13 -40.89
C ALA A 37 -2.43 -4.98 -39.74
N ASN A 38 -3.39 -5.87 -40.02
CA ASN A 38 -3.97 -6.79 -39.04
C ASN A 38 -2.96 -7.82 -38.50
N THR A 39 -1.94 -8.23 -39.28
CA THR A 39 -0.90 -9.15 -38.77
C THR A 39 0.04 -8.52 -37.74
N ILE A 40 0.09 -7.19 -37.65
CA ILE A 40 0.90 -6.45 -36.67
C ILE A 40 0.22 -6.43 -35.29
N LEU A 41 -1.12 -6.45 -35.26
CA LEU A 41 -1.90 -6.29 -34.02
C LEU A 41 -1.62 -7.37 -32.96
N PRO A 42 -1.44 -8.67 -33.29
CA PRO A 42 -1.04 -9.67 -32.31
C PRO A 42 0.32 -9.37 -31.65
N VAL A 43 1.27 -8.82 -32.40
CA VAL A 43 2.59 -8.43 -31.87
C VAL A 43 2.45 -7.20 -30.98
N ALA A 44 1.66 -6.21 -31.40
CA ALA A 44 1.36 -5.03 -30.59
C ALA A 44 0.68 -5.40 -29.27
N LYS A 45 -0.31 -6.32 -29.31
CA LYS A 45 -0.92 -6.89 -28.10
C LYS A 45 0.11 -7.56 -27.20
N SER A 46 0.96 -8.43 -27.75
CA SER A 46 1.99 -9.11 -26.96
C SER A 46 2.97 -8.13 -26.30
N LEU A 47 3.32 -7.05 -26.99
CA LEU A 47 4.13 -5.97 -26.42
C LEU A 47 3.40 -5.28 -25.27
N MET A 48 2.13 -4.90 -25.46
CA MET A 48 1.32 -4.28 -24.40
C MET A 48 1.19 -5.17 -23.16
N ASP A 49 0.89 -6.46 -23.36
CA ASP A 49 0.76 -7.43 -22.26
C ASP A 49 2.09 -7.56 -21.49
N LYS A 50 3.23 -7.71 -22.20
CA LYS A 50 4.55 -7.77 -21.58
C LYS A 50 4.94 -6.49 -20.85
N THR A 51 4.64 -5.33 -21.43
CA THR A 51 4.91 -4.03 -20.80
C THR A 51 4.05 -3.85 -19.56
N ARG A 52 2.79 -4.28 -19.58
CA ARG A 52 1.90 -4.26 -18.41
C ARG A 52 2.44 -5.17 -17.31
N ASP A 53 2.79 -6.41 -17.63
CA ASP A 53 3.34 -7.37 -16.67
C ASP A 53 4.65 -6.87 -16.06
N ALA A 54 5.56 -6.34 -16.88
CA ALA A 54 6.81 -5.74 -16.42
C ALA A 54 6.57 -4.51 -15.53
N THR A 55 5.57 -3.69 -15.85
CA THR A 55 5.19 -2.52 -15.04
C THR A 55 4.66 -2.95 -13.67
N VAL A 56 3.75 -3.93 -13.65
CA VAL A 56 3.20 -4.50 -12.40
C VAL A 56 4.31 -5.12 -11.56
N GLN A 57 5.20 -5.91 -12.16
CA GLN A 57 6.34 -6.50 -11.47
C GLN A 57 7.28 -5.43 -10.92
N GLY A 58 7.55 -4.38 -11.69
CA GLY A 58 8.36 -3.23 -11.23
C GLY A 58 7.73 -2.52 -10.01
N MET A 59 6.42 -2.36 -9.98
CA MET A 59 5.71 -1.82 -8.81
C MET A 59 5.83 -2.74 -7.59
N ILE A 60 5.70 -4.05 -7.77
CA ILE A 60 5.87 -5.05 -6.70
C ILE A 60 7.29 -4.99 -6.15
N ASP A 61 8.29 -4.98 -7.03
CA ASP A 61 9.71 -4.96 -6.64
C ASP A 61 10.08 -3.66 -5.92
N ALA A 62 9.62 -2.51 -6.41
CA ALA A 62 9.80 -1.22 -5.72
C ALA A 62 9.14 -1.24 -4.33
N GLY A 63 7.94 -1.80 -4.21
CA GLY A 63 7.27 -2.00 -2.92
C GLY A 63 8.08 -2.89 -1.98
N ASN A 64 8.60 -4.02 -2.46
CA ASN A 64 9.44 -4.93 -1.68
C ASN A 64 10.70 -4.23 -1.17
N GLN A 65 11.37 -3.47 -2.03
CA GLN A 65 12.57 -2.69 -1.69
C GLN A 65 12.25 -1.64 -0.64
N GLN A 66 11.14 -0.91 -0.78
CA GLN A 66 10.70 0.08 0.19
C GLN A 66 10.44 -0.54 1.58
N ARG A 67 9.73 -1.67 1.64
CA ARG A 67 9.47 -2.38 2.90
C ARG A 67 10.74 -2.85 3.59
N LYS A 68 11.74 -3.27 2.81
CA LYS A 68 13.06 -3.63 3.33
C LYS A 68 13.82 -2.40 3.83
N ALA A 69 13.81 -1.31 3.06
CA ALA A 69 14.46 -0.06 3.44
C ALA A 69 13.91 0.47 4.77
N TRP A 70 12.58 0.47 4.95
CA TRP A 70 11.95 0.84 6.21
C TRP A 70 12.39 -0.03 7.39
N LEU A 71 12.48 -1.36 7.20
CA LEU A 71 12.92 -2.25 8.26
C LEU A 71 14.39 -1.99 8.64
N ASP A 72 15.25 -1.79 7.64
CA ASP A 72 16.66 -1.52 7.86
C ASP A 72 16.83 -0.15 8.57
N GLU A 73 16.05 0.87 8.19
CA GLU A 73 15.99 2.18 8.85
C GLU A 73 15.51 2.06 10.30
N ALA A 74 14.41 1.35 10.55
CA ALA A 74 13.85 1.17 11.89
C ALA A 74 14.81 0.42 12.82
N LYS A 75 15.56 -0.56 12.30
CA LYS A 75 16.59 -1.27 13.07
C LYS A 75 17.82 -0.42 13.37
N ALA A 76 18.13 0.55 12.51
CA ALA A 76 19.25 1.47 12.69
C ALA A 76 18.91 2.70 13.54
N ASP A 77 17.62 2.99 13.74
CA ASP A 77 17.13 4.09 14.56
C ASP A 77 17.59 3.95 16.03
N ALA A 78 18.02 5.05 16.65
CA ALA A 78 18.57 5.04 18.00
C ALA A 78 17.51 4.92 19.12
N GLU A 79 16.28 5.33 18.84
CA GLU A 79 15.17 5.29 19.80
C GLU A 79 14.48 3.94 19.79
N ILE A 80 14.17 3.42 18.58
CA ILE A 80 13.39 2.18 18.43
C ILE A 80 14.22 0.96 17.99
N GLY A 81 15.40 1.19 17.43
CA GLY A 81 16.29 0.16 16.88
C GLY A 81 17.45 -0.20 17.81
N GLY A 82 18.46 -0.85 17.24
CA GLY A 82 19.65 -1.30 17.96
C GLY A 82 19.32 -2.11 19.20
N ASN A 83 19.84 -1.70 20.36
CA ASN A 83 19.59 -2.35 21.65
C ASN A 83 18.13 -2.21 22.14
N ASN A 84 17.38 -1.24 21.61
CA ASN A 84 15.98 -1.01 21.97
C ASN A 84 15.01 -1.82 21.10
N TRP A 85 15.49 -2.53 20.08
CA TRP A 85 14.66 -3.20 19.08
C TRP A 85 13.66 -4.17 19.71
N ASP A 86 14.14 -5.12 20.53
CA ASP A 86 13.28 -6.13 21.14
C ASP A 86 12.26 -5.50 22.12
N GLY A 87 12.67 -4.48 22.87
CA GLY A 87 11.77 -3.73 23.76
C GLY A 87 10.71 -2.93 23.00
N SER A 88 11.09 -2.33 21.87
CA SER A 88 10.17 -1.58 21.01
C SER A 88 9.14 -2.50 20.37
N LEU A 89 9.55 -3.68 19.89
CA LEU A 89 8.63 -4.69 19.36
C LEU A 89 7.68 -5.22 20.43
N HIS A 90 8.19 -5.50 21.64
CA HIS A 90 7.35 -5.94 22.75
C HIS A 90 6.30 -4.89 23.11
N ASN A 91 6.70 -3.62 23.25
CA ASN A 91 5.77 -2.52 23.54
C ASN A 91 4.78 -2.33 22.39
N ALA A 92 5.21 -2.39 21.14
CA ALA A 92 4.32 -2.26 19.99
C ALA A 92 3.27 -3.39 19.95
N ALA A 93 3.66 -4.63 20.24
CA ALA A 93 2.73 -5.75 20.36
C ALA A 93 1.72 -5.52 21.49
N LYS A 94 2.20 -5.11 22.67
CA LYS A 94 1.36 -4.77 23.83
C LYS A 94 0.34 -3.68 23.49
N ALA A 95 0.77 -2.63 22.78
CA ALA A 95 -0.12 -1.56 22.34
C ALA A 95 -1.22 -2.06 21.41
N LEU A 96 -0.86 -2.87 20.42
CA LEU A 96 -1.81 -3.44 19.47
C LEU A 96 -2.81 -4.36 20.17
N ASP A 97 -2.37 -5.19 21.11
CA ASP A 97 -3.25 -6.05 21.90
C ASP A 97 -4.27 -5.23 22.71
N ALA A 98 -3.80 -4.20 23.43
CA ALA A 98 -4.66 -3.32 24.24
C ALA A 98 -5.65 -2.49 23.41
N LEU A 99 -5.31 -2.18 22.15
CA LEU A 99 -6.19 -1.51 21.20
C LEU A 99 -7.20 -2.45 20.53
N GLY A 100 -7.23 -3.75 20.90
CA GLY A 100 -8.15 -4.73 20.31
C GLY A 100 -7.69 -5.25 18.95
N HIS A 101 -6.39 -5.16 18.65
CA HIS A 101 -5.77 -5.70 17.46
C HIS A 101 -4.80 -6.82 17.84
N PRO A 102 -5.31 -7.98 18.32
CA PRO A 102 -4.46 -9.11 18.66
C PRO A 102 -3.74 -9.66 17.43
N GLU A 103 -2.79 -10.56 17.67
CA GLU A 103 -2.14 -11.32 16.61
C GLU A 103 -3.18 -11.96 15.67
N GLY A 104 -2.94 -11.86 14.35
CA GLY A 104 -3.88 -12.33 13.33
C GLY A 104 -5.08 -11.44 13.04
N SER A 105 -5.27 -10.33 13.77
CA SER A 105 -6.35 -9.37 13.46
C SER A 105 -6.22 -8.77 12.06
N PRO A 106 -7.34 -8.35 11.42
CA PRO A 106 -7.30 -7.72 10.09
C PRO A 106 -6.38 -6.49 10.02
N PHE A 107 -6.27 -5.74 11.11
CA PHE A 107 -5.36 -4.60 11.20
C PHE A 107 -3.89 -5.02 11.12
N ARG A 108 -3.48 -6.06 11.87
CA ARG A 108 -2.10 -6.57 11.79
C ARG A 108 -1.80 -7.22 10.44
N GLN A 109 -2.79 -7.88 9.82
CA GLN A 109 -2.65 -8.40 8.46
C GLN A 109 -2.37 -7.26 7.48
N ALA A 110 -3.14 -6.18 7.55
CA ALA A 110 -2.91 -5.00 6.71
C ALA A 110 -1.52 -4.38 6.93
N LEU A 111 -1.03 -4.27 8.17
CA LEU A 111 0.33 -3.81 8.45
C LEU A 111 1.40 -4.68 7.81
N ASN A 112 1.21 -6.00 7.77
CA ASN A 112 2.14 -6.95 7.15
C ASN A 112 2.09 -6.90 5.62
N GLU A 113 0.89 -6.87 5.04
CA GLU A 113 0.69 -6.86 3.59
C GLU A 113 1.19 -5.56 2.95
N THR A 114 0.90 -4.42 3.59
CA THR A 114 1.38 -3.10 3.14
C THR A 114 2.84 -2.86 3.48
N GLY A 115 3.34 -3.51 4.54
CA GLY A 115 4.67 -3.26 5.10
C GLY A 115 4.76 -2.14 6.11
N PHE A 116 3.65 -1.49 6.48
CA PHE A 116 3.65 -0.46 7.51
C PHE A 116 4.11 -0.99 8.87
N GLY A 117 4.04 -2.30 9.11
CA GLY A 117 4.65 -2.92 10.30
C GLY A 117 6.18 -2.73 10.39
N ASN A 118 6.86 -2.50 9.26
CA ASN A 118 8.30 -2.20 9.23
C ASN A 118 8.61 -0.70 9.29
N HIS A 119 7.60 0.17 9.17
CA HIS A 119 7.82 1.61 9.04
C HIS A 119 8.29 2.21 10.38
N PRO A 120 9.41 2.96 10.42
CA PRO A 120 9.98 3.49 11.65
C PRO A 120 8.97 4.27 12.50
N GLU A 121 8.24 5.22 11.89
CA GLU A 121 7.22 6.00 12.61
C GLU A 121 6.10 5.15 13.21
N PHE A 122 5.63 4.11 12.51
CA PHE A 122 4.59 3.23 13.04
C PHE A 122 5.10 2.45 14.24
N ILE A 123 6.32 1.91 14.13
CA ILE A 123 6.98 1.23 15.25
C ILE A 123 7.14 2.20 16.43
N ARG A 124 7.60 3.43 16.20
CA ARG A 124 7.76 4.45 17.26
C ARG A 124 6.44 4.80 17.94
N ILE A 125 5.37 4.99 17.17
CA ILE A 125 4.03 5.26 17.70
C ILE A 125 3.55 4.12 18.58
N PHE A 126 3.58 2.88 18.09
CA PHE A 126 3.07 1.73 18.85
C PHE A 126 3.96 1.37 20.03
N ALA A 127 5.29 1.42 19.89
CA ALA A 127 6.22 1.24 21.00
C ALA A 127 5.99 2.30 22.09
N GLY A 128 5.81 3.57 21.70
CA GLY A 128 5.52 4.67 22.61
C GLY A 128 4.17 4.54 23.32
N LEU A 129 3.14 4.02 22.64
CA LEU A 129 1.84 3.69 23.25
C LEU A 129 1.99 2.53 24.24
N GLY A 130 2.71 1.48 23.85
CA GLY A 130 2.92 0.28 24.66
C GLY A 130 3.64 0.56 25.97
N ALA A 131 4.64 1.44 25.92
CA ALA A 131 5.38 1.89 27.09
C ALA A 131 4.50 2.64 28.12
N ARG A 132 3.31 3.11 27.72
CA ARG A 132 2.35 3.81 28.60
C ARG A 132 1.26 2.89 29.14
N ILE A 133 1.25 1.62 28.74
CA ILE A 133 0.31 0.63 29.26
C ILE A 133 0.89 0.05 30.54
N GLY A 134 0.10 0.06 31.61
CA GLY A 134 0.48 -0.47 32.92
C GLY A 134 0.66 -1.99 32.92
N GLU A 135 1.07 -2.55 34.06
CA GLU A 135 1.22 -4.00 34.23
C GLU A 135 -0.12 -4.74 34.08
N ASP A 136 -1.22 -4.09 34.45
CA ASP A 136 -2.59 -4.64 34.34
C ASP A 136 -3.16 -4.61 32.91
N GLY A 137 -2.42 -4.07 31.94
CA GLY A 137 -2.87 -3.97 30.55
C GLY A 137 -3.72 -2.72 30.23
N ASP A 138 -4.01 -1.90 31.23
CA ASP A 138 -4.72 -0.62 31.06
C ASP A 138 -3.77 0.55 30.77
N PHE A 139 -4.24 1.54 30.00
CA PHE A 139 -3.49 2.77 29.75
C PHE A 139 -3.32 3.56 31.05
N VAL A 140 -2.06 3.84 31.43
CA VAL A 140 -1.76 4.67 32.59
C VAL A 140 -2.21 6.10 32.31
N ARG A 141 -3.27 6.55 33.00
CA ARG A 141 -3.68 7.95 33.00
C ARG A 141 -3.10 8.65 34.22
N ALA A 142 -2.47 9.80 34.04
CA ALA A 142 -1.91 10.60 35.13
C ALA A 142 -2.98 11.05 36.16
N ASP A 143 -4.25 11.01 35.77
CA ASP A 143 -5.44 11.40 36.54
C ASP A 143 -6.37 10.21 36.85
N ALA A 144 -5.93 8.95 36.68
CA ALA A 144 -6.75 7.74 36.89
C ALA A 144 -7.36 7.60 38.31
N GLY A 145 -6.92 8.43 39.27
CA GLY A 145 -7.50 8.53 40.62
C GLY A 145 -8.05 9.92 40.97
N ALA A 146 -8.09 10.86 40.03
CA ALA A 146 -8.70 12.17 40.27
C ALA A 146 -10.21 11.97 40.40
N LYS A 147 -10.74 12.23 41.61
CA LYS A 147 -12.17 12.09 41.89
C LYS A 147 -12.94 13.10 41.03
N VAL A 148 -13.61 12.61 39.99
CA VAL A 148 -14.54 13.42 39.21
C VAL A 148 -15.84 13.49 40.00
N ASP A 149 -16.00 14.51 40.84
CA ASP A 149 -17.19 14.74 41.68
C ASP A 149 -18.44 15.16 40.86
N VAL A 150 -18.41 15.03 39.54
CA VAL A 150 -19.56 15.27 38.66
C VAL A 150 -20.15 13.92 38.25
N PRO A 151 -21.43 13.64 38.59
CA PRO A 151 -22.14 12.45 38.14
C PRO A 151 -22.05 12.26 36.62
N LEU A 152 -21.97 11.01 36.15
CA LEU A 152 -21.81 10.68 34.74
C LEU A 152 -22.93 11.30 33.89
N GLU A 153 -24.14 11.32 34.42
CA GLU A 153 -25.34 11.87 33.82
C GLU A 153 -25.18 13.38 33.58
N LYS A 154 -24.65 14.12 34.56
CA LYS A 154 -24.37 15.56 34.42
C LYS A 154 -23.19 15.87 33.49
N ARG A 155 -22.31 14.90 33.24
CA ARG A 155 -21.20 15.04 32.29
C ARG A 155 -21.66 14.81 30.86
N LEU A 156 -22.58 13.87 30.65
CA LEU A 156 -23.11 13.51 29.34
C LEU A 156 -24.28 14.39 28.92
N TYR A 157 -25.08 14.84 29.90
CA TYR A 157 -26.26 15.67 29.72
C TYR A 157 -26.21 16.87 30.68
N PRO A 158 -25.35 17.88 30.41
CA PRO A 158 -25.16 19.01 31.32
C PRO A 158 -26.35 19.98 31.40
N ASN A 159 -27.37 19.82 30.55
CA ASN A 159 -28.53 20.71 30.43
C ASN A 159 -29.89 20.02 30.69
N ASP A 160 -29.88 18.76 31.13
CA ASP A 160 -31.08 18.04 31.64
C ASP A 160 -31.05 18.01 33.18
#